data_AF-A0A4R9LPU7-F1
#
_entry.id   AF-A0A4R9LPU7-F1
#
_cell.length_a   1.000
_cell.length_b   1.000
_cell.length_c   1.000
_cell.angle_alpha   90.00
_cell.angle_beta   90.00
_cell.angle_gamma   90.00
#
_symmetry.space_group_name_H-M   'P 1'
#
loop_
_entity.id
_entity.type
_entity.pdbx_description
1 polymer ?
#
loop_
_entity_poly.entity_id
_entity_poly.type
_entity_poly.pdbx_seq_one_letter_code
_entity_poly.pdbx_strand_id
1 'polypeptide(L)' 'MGKLIFQMMVSLDGYHEGPDGEIDWHVVENEFNNYAADLLDKVDALIFGLKIKLNLKLIQAKALNSSLVMIYYKPNTNI' A
#
# COMPACT_ATOMS: atom_id res chain seq x y z
N MET A 1 0.00 12.59 -17.83
CA MET A 1 1.12 12.42 -16.89
C MET A 1 0.56 11.87 -15.59
N GLY A 2 1.02 10.70 -15.14
CA GLY A 2 0.54 10.10 -13.89
C GLY A 2 0.98 10.93 -12.68
N LYS A 3 0.14 10.99 -11.65
CA LYS A 3 0.47 11.63 -10.37
C LYS A 3 0.68 10.54 -9.32
N LEU A 4 1.70 10.71 -8.48
CA LEU A 4 1.84 9.90 -7.27
C LEU A 4 1.01 10.56 -6.17
N ILE A 5 0.04 9.82 -5.63
CA ILE A 5 -0.83 10.27 -4.55
C ILE A 5 -0.47 9.47 -3.31
N PHE A 6 -0.21 10.15 -2.20
CA PHE A 6 -0.06 9.54 -0.89
C PHE A 6 -1.28 9.87 -0.04
N GLN A 7 -1.88 8.84 0.54
CA GLN A 7 -3.04 8.95 1.43
C GLN A 7 -2.74 8.12 2.68
N MET A 8 -2.97 8.71 3.86
CA MET A 8 -2.81 8.08 5.15
C MET A 8 -3.65 8.82 6.19
N MET A 9 -4.34 8.08 7.07
CA MET A 9 -4.96 8.67 8.26
C MET A 9 -3.89 8.81 9.35
N VAL A 10 -3.81 10.00 9.95
CA VAL A 10 -2.87 10.30 11.05
C VAL A 10 -3.60 10.99 12.19
N SER A 11 -3.13 10.75 13.41
CA SER A 11 -3.55 11.47 14.61
C SER A 11 -3.16 12.94 14.52
N LEU A 12 -3.70 13.77 15.42
CA LEU A 12 -3.40 15.20 15.46
C LEU A 12 -1.90 15.50 15.68
N ASP A 13 -1.22 14.62 16.41
CA ASP A 13 0.22 14.66 16.68
C ASP A 13 1.07 13.89 15.66
N GLY A 14 0.45 13.34 14.60
CA GLY A 14 1.15 12.87 13.39
C GLY A 14 1.49 11.38 13.35
N TYR A 15 0.88 10.55 14.19
CA TYR A 15 1.08 9.10 14.21
C TYR A 15 -0.01 8.37 13.42
N HIS A 16 0.32 7.26 12.75
CA HIS A 16 -0.63 6.50 11.91
C HIS A 16 -1.09 5.18 12.54
N GLU A 17 -0.36 4.69 13.54
CA GLU A 17 -0.68 3.52 14.37
C GLU A 17 -0.37 3.86 15.83
N GLY A 18 -1.07 3.24 16.77
CA GLY A 18 -0.74 3.37 18.19
C GLY A 18 0.46 2.51 18.61
N PRO A 19 0.86 2.54 19.89
CA PRO A 19 2.11 1.93 20.35
C PRO A 19 2.25 0.43 20.08
N ASP A 20 1.15 -0.30 19.99
CA ASP A 20 1.10 -1.74 19.74
C ASP A 20 0.71 -2.08 18.29
N GLY A 21 0.66 -1.08 17.41
CA GLY A 21 0.30 -1.22 15.99
C GLY A 21 -1.22 -1.20 15.73
N GLU A 22 -2.00 -0.74 16.71
CA GLU A 22 -3.44 -0.60 16.63
C GLU A 22 -3.87 0.59 15.75
N ILE A 23 -5.02 0.41 15.09
CA ILE A 23 -5.68 1.40 14.22
C ILE A 23 -7.15 1.59 14.59
N ASP A 24 -7.54 1.19 15.80
CA ASP A 24 -8.92 1.25 16.31
C ASP A 24 -9.45 2.68 16.49
N TRP A 25 -8.54 3.66 16.59
CA TRP A 25 -8.86 5.08 16.60
C TRP A 25 -9.27 5.63 15.22
N HIS A 26 -9.08 4.87 14.12
CA HIS A 26 -9.51 5.28 12.78
C HIS A 26 -11.05 5.28 12.71
N VAL A 27 -11.64 6.45 12.46
CA VAL A 27 -13.10 6.57 12.27
C VAL A 27 -13.42 6.35 10.79
N VAL A 28 -13.82 5.12 10.45
CA VAL A 28 -14.17 4.71 9.07
C VAL A 28 -15.69 4.57 8.94
N GLU A 29 -16.34 5.68 8.62
CA GLU A 29 -17.79 5.74 8.40
C GLU A 29 -18.13 5.86 6.91
N ASN A 30 -19.43 5.97 6.58
CA ASN A 30 -19.92 6.01 5.20
C ASN A 30 -19.29 7.11 4.35
N GLU A 31 -19.05 8.29 4.92
CA GLU A 31 -18.42 9.40 4.18
C GLU A 31 -16.99 9.04 3.75
N PHE A 32 -16.19 8.49 4.66
CA PHE A 32 -14.84 8.05 4.34
C PHE A 32 -14.85 6.91 3.31
N ASN A 33 -15.77 5.96 3.43
CA ASN A 33 -15.88 4.86 2.48
C ASN A 33 -16.21 5.36 1.06
N ASN A 34 -17.10 6.34 0.94
CA ASN A 34 -17.41 6.97 -0.35
C ASN A 34 -16.19 7.70 -0.92
N TYR A 35 -15.50 8.48 -0.08
CA TYR A 35 -14.25 9.14 -0.48
C TYR A 35 -13.18 8.14 -0.95
N ALA A 36 -13.01 7.03 -0.22
CA ALA A 36 -12.04 5.99 -0.54
C ALA A 36 -12.39 5.31 -1.87
N ALA A 37 -13.66 5.00 -2.12
CA ALA A 37 -14.12 4.46 -3.40
C ALA A 37 -13.83 5.44 -4.55
N ASP A 38 -14.19 6.70 -4.39
CA ASP A 38 -13.93 7.75 -5.39
C ASP A 38 -12.44 7.97 -5.67
N LEU A 39 -11.57 7.76 -4.67
CA LEU A 39 -10.12 7.82 -4.84
C LEU A 39 -9.61 6.59 -5.60
N LEU A 40 -10.07 5.39 -5.23
CA LEU A 40 -9.68 4.13 -5.84
C LEU A 40 -10.10 4.05 -7.32
N ASP A 41 -11.26 4.60 -7.68
CA ASP A 41 -11.73 4.68 -9.07
C ASP A 41 -10.85 5.59 -9.96
N LYS A 42 -10.01 6.44 -9.36
CA LYS A 42 -9.15 7.41 -10.07
C LYS A 42 -7.70 6.96 -10.19
N VAL A 43 -7.33 5.80 -9.64
CA VAL A 43 -5.95 5.30 -9.66
C VAL A 43 -5.85 3.94 -10.33
N ASP A 44 -4.80 3.75 -11.13
CA ASP A 44 -4.57 2.49 -11.83
C ASP A 44 -3.81 1.45 -10.97
N ALA A 45 -3.17 1.89 -9.87
CA ALA A 45 -2.32 1.06 -9.05
C ALA A 45 -2.25 1.53 -7.59
N LEU A 46 -2.12 0.58 -6.67
CA LEU A 46 -1.81 0.79 -5.26
C LEU A 46 -0.41 0.30 -4.94
N ILE A 47 0.32 1.05 -4.12
CA ILE A 47 1.68 0.71 -3.68
C ILE A 47 1.68 0.71 -2.15
N PHE A 48 1.98 -0.45 -1.56
CA PHE A 48 2.10 -0.61 -0.11
C PHE A 48 3.52 -1.01 0.26
N GLY A 49 3.99 -0.51 1.40
CA GLY A 49 5.23 -0.97 2.02
C GLY A 49 5.01 -2.31 2.75
N LEU A 50 6.06 -3.12 2.82
CA LEU A 50 6.09 -4.31 3.68
C LEU A 50 6.69 -3.92 5.02
N LYS A 51 5.94 -4.08 6.13
CA LYS A 51 6.44 -3.85 7.50
C LYS A 51 7.55 -4.85 7.87
N ILE A 52 7.51 -6.04 7.29
CA ILE A 52 8.49 -7.10 7.53
C ILE A 52 9.48 -7.13 6.37
N LYS A 53 10.78 -7.08 6.69
CA LYS A 53 11.84 -7.40 5.72
C LYS A 53 11.78 -8.89 5.40
N LEU A 54 11.12 -9.22 4.31
CA LEU A 54 11.13 -10.59 3.80
C LEU A 54 12.47 -10.83 3.07
N ASN A 55 13.18 -11.90 3.42
CA ASN A 55 14.39 -12.33 2.72
C ASN A 55 13.99 -12.95 1.38
N LEU A 56 13.69 -12.10 0.39
CA LEU A 56 13.19 -12.50 -0.92
C LEU A 56 14.23 -12.22 -1.99
N LYS A 57 14.32 -13.13 -2.95
CA LYS A 57 15.05 -12.95 -4.19
C LYS A 57 14.06 -12.68 -5.31
N LEU A 58 14.26 -11.58 -6.04
CA LEU A 58 13.52 -11.30 -7.27
C LEU A 58 13.76 -12.44 -8.27
N ILE A 59 12.68 -13.02 -8.80
CA ILE A 59 12.73 -14.05 -9.83
C ILE A 59 12.55 -13.42 -11.20
N GLN A 60 11.54 -12.57 -11.34
CA GLN A 60 11.11 -12.05 -12.63
C GLN A 60 10.34 -10.75 -12.47
N ALA A 61 10.55 -9.80 -13.38
CA ALA A 61 9.66 -8.67 -13.59
C ALA A 61 9.06 -8.77 -15.00
N LYS A 62 7.75 -8.61 -15.11
CA LYS A 62 7.03 -8.65 -16.39
C LYS A 62 6.23 -7.37 -16.57
N ALA A 63 6.61 -6.56 -17.55
CA ALA A 63 5.79 -5.43 -17.98
C ALA A 63 4.52 -5.94 -18.66
N LEU A 64 3.38 -5.38 -18.27
CA LEU A 64 2.09 -5.59 -18.92
C LEU A 64 1.83 -4.44 -19.90
N ASN A 65 0.85 -4.63 -20.79
CA ASN A 65 0.47 -3.63 -21.79
C ASN A 65 -0.23 -2.40 -21.20
N SER A 66 -0.29 -2.28 -19.86
CA SER A 66 -1.03 -1.26 -19.11
C SER A 66 -0.14 -0.44 -18.16
N SER A 67 1.15 -0.26 -18.48
CA SER A 67 2.16 0.38 -17.58
C SER A 67 2.39 -0.32 -16.24
N LEU A 68 1.60 -1.33 -15.92
CA LEU A 68 1.79 -2.21 -14.76
C LEU A 68 3.00 -3.12 -14.98
N VAL A 69 3.79 -3.30 -13.93
CA VAL A 69 4.88 -4.28 -13.90
C VAL A 69 4.56 -5.27 -12.80
N MET A 70 4.41 -6.54 -13.17
CA MET A 70 4.24 -7.63 -12.21
C MET A 70 5.62 -8.12 -11.77
N ILE A 71 5.88 -8.12 -10.47
CA ILE A 71 7.16 -8.49 -9.88
C ILE A 71 6.99 -9.78 -9.06
N TYR A 72 7.69 -10.84 -9.46
CA TYR A 72 7.64 -12.17 -8.83
C TYR A 72 8.86 -12.40 -7.94
N TYR A 73 8.62 -12.79 -6.69
CA TYR A 73 9.66 -13.06 -5.70
C TYR A 73 9.57 -14.50 -5.19
N LYS A 74 10.71 -15.07 -4.76
CA LYS A 74 10.76 -16.31 -3.96
C LYS A 74 11.53 -16.08 -2.66
N PRO A 75 11.26 -16.86 -1.60
CA PRO A 75 12.13 -16.94 -0.44
C PRO A 75 13.58 -17.19 -0.85
N ASN A 76 14.50 -16.42 -0.30
CA ASN A 76 15.93 -16.60 -0.48
C ASN A 76 16.41 -17.67 0.52
N THR A 77 16.27 -18.94 0.14
CA THR A 77 16.71 -20.10 0.92
C THR A 77 18.22 -20.29 0.77
N ASN A 78 19.00 -19.39 1.36
CA ASN A 78 20.39 -19.70 1.70
C ASN A 78 20.40 -19.93 3.21
N ILE A 79 20.37 -21.20 3.61
CA ILE A 79 20.80 -21.63 4.95
C ILE A 79 22.33 -21.58 4.94
#